data_AF-A0A174A820-F1
#
_entry.id   AF-A0A174A820-F1
#
_cell.length_a   1.000
_cell.length_b   1.000
_cell.length_c   1.000
_cell.angle_alpha   90.00
_cell.angle_beta   90.00
_cell.angle_gamma   90.00
#
_symmetry.space_group_name_H-M   'P 1'
#
loop_
_entity.id
_entity.type
_entity.pdbx_description
1 polymer ?
#
loop_
_entity_poly.entity_id
_entity_poly.type
_entity_poly.pdbx_seq_one_letter_code
_entity_poly.pdbx_strand_id
1 'polypeptide(L)'
;MFRDLARMTASLKGPRYEGALIAKAVWECGHDAGTGMHILRDHHGLLEVMAFDDSGRLTLTMLLGRPAPSRPSGRLVRSRSLKLLVDGEPASAHLSLCFSAESVHAFVQSVGDTNALHAGPKPLVPGLAILEAALQGIAPVRRAELRFRGASFAGETIELSVQQRM
;
A
#
# COMPACT_ATOMS: atom_id res chain seq x y z
N MET A 1 8.72 -10.53 7.61
CA MET A 1 8.82 -9.04 7.75
C MET A 1 7.82 -8.40 6.80
N PHE A 2 7.40 -7.13 6.96
CA PHE A 2 6.36 -6.51 6.09
C PHE A 2 6.58 -6.74 4.58
N ARG A 3 7.83 -6.67 4.11
CA ARG A 3 8.17 -6.92 2.69
C ARG A 3 7.92 -8.35 2.23
N ASP A 4 7.97 -9.33 3.12
CA ASP A 4 7.68 -10.72 2.76
C ASP A 4 6.18 -10.92 2.50
N LEU A 5 5.33 -10.28 3.32
CA LEU A 5 3.89 -10.19 3.06
C LEU A 5 3.61 -9.45 1.73
N ALA A 6 4.32 -8.35 1.49
CA ALA A 6 4.21 -7.62 0.22
C ALA A 6 4.61 -8.50 -0.98
N ARG A 7 5.71 -9.27 -0.87
CA ARG A 7 6.15 -10.25 -1.88
C ARG A 7 5.07 -11.29 -2.18
N MET A 8 4.42 -11.83 -1.15
CA MET A 8 3.32 -12.79 -1.34
C MET A 8 2.18 -12.15 -2.14
N THR A 9 1.77 -10.93 -1.80
CA THR A 9 0.70 -10.26 -2.55
C THR A 9 1.11 -9.89 -3.98
N ALA A 10 2.38 -9.55 -4.21
CA ALA A 10 2.95 -9.27 -5.53
C ALA A 10 3.11 -10.53 -6.41
N SER A 11 2.98 -11.73 -5.84
CA SER A 11 2.98 -12.99 -6.60
C SER A 11 1.72 -13.18 -7.46
N LEU A 12 0.66 -12.40 -7.22
CA LEU A 12 -0.53 -12.35 -8.04
C LEU A 12 -0.19 -11.77 -9.42
N LYS A 13 0.00 -12.65 -10.40
CA LYS A 13 0.44 -12.30 -11.77
C LYS A 13 -0.55 -12.77 -12.82
N GLY A 14 -0.51 -12.11 -13.98
CA GLY A 14 -1.32 -12.43 -15.15
C GLY A 14 -2.28 -11.31 -15.54
N PRO A 15 -2.93 -11.42 -16.72
CA PRO A 15 -3.69 -10.33 -17.34
C PRO A 15 -4.80 -9.74 -16.46
N ARG A 16 -5.35 -10.56 -15.54
CA ARG A 16 -6.39 -10.14 -14.60
C ARG A 16 -5.93 -9.09 -13.60
N TYR A 17 -4.66 -9.13 -13.19
CA TYR A 17 -4.10 -8.28 -12.15
C TYR A 17 -3.33 -7.08 -12.73
N GLU A 18 -3.21 -6.99 -14.05
CA GLU A 18 -2.56 -5.86 -14.70
C GLU A 18 -3.28 -4.54 -14.36
N GLY A 19 -2.49 -3.54 -13.98
CA GLY A 19 -3.03 -2.24 -13.59
C GLY A 19 -3.87 -2.27 -12.30
N ALA A 20 -3.83 -3.35 -11.51
CA ALA A 20 -4.57 -3.41 -10.27
C ALA A 20 -4.17 -2.29 -9.30
N LEU A 21 -5.16 -1.71 -8.62
CA LEU A 21 -4.97 -0.61 -7.67
C LEU A 21 -5.38 -1.05 -6.28
N ILE A 22 -4.56 -0.76 -5.26
CA ILE A 22 -4.94 -1.01 -3.87
C ILE A 22 -5.89 0.10 -3.43
N ALA A 23 -7.09 -0.26 -2.99
CA ALA A 23 -8.07 0.65 -2.39
C ALA A 23 -7.97 0.70 -0.86
N LYS A 24 -7.59 -0.41 -0.23
CA LYS A 24 -7.41 -0.53 1.22
C LYS A 24 -6.27 -1.50 1.51
N ALA A 25 -5.42 -1.16 2.48
CA ALA A 25 -4.43 -2.06 3.05
C ALA A 25 -4.57 -2.05 4.57
N VAL A 26 -4.57 -3.25 5.16
CA VAL A 26 -4.62 -3.45 6.61
C VAL A 26 -3.44 -4.32 6.98
N TRP A 27 -2.60 -3.82 7.88
CA TRP A 27 -1.52 -4.59 8.50
C TRP A 27 -1.85 -4.84 9.97
N GLU A 28 -1.57 -6.05 10.45
CA GLU A 28 -1.74 -6.47 11.84
C GLU A 28 -0.49 -7.21 12.30
N CYS A 29 -0.03 -6.90 13.51
CA CYS A 29 1.13 -7.53 14.13
C CYS A 29 0.77 -8.91 14.67
N GLY A 30 1.62 -9.90 14.36
CA GLY A 30 1.48 -11.29 14.81
C GLY A 30 0.42 -12.07 14.04
N HIS A 31 0.74 -13.32 13.72
CA HIS A 31 -0.21 -14.27 13.16
C HIS A 31 0.22 -15.70 13.50
N ASP A 32 -0.67 -16.48 14.11
CA ASP A 32 -0.32 -17.81 14.64
C ASP A 32 -0.45 -18.95 13.61
N ALA A 33 -0.70 -18.65 12.33
CA ALA A 33 -1.12 -19.65 11.33
C ALA A 33 -0.07 -19.96 10.24
N GLY A 34 1.22 -19.96 10.56
CA GLY A 34 2.27 -20.27 9.59
C GLY A 34 2.39 -19.23 8.49
N THR A 35 2.80 -19.63 7.29
CA THR A 35 3.05 -18.72 6.16
C THR A 35 2.16 -19.05 4.97
N GLY A 36 1.47 -18.05 4.41
CA GLY A 36 0.61 -18.27 3.26
C GLY A 36 -0.15 -17.05 2.76
N MET A 37 -1.00 -17.30 1.77
CA MET A 37 -1.88 -16.29 1.19
C MET A 37 -3.24 -16.90 0.83
N HIS A 38 -4.31 -16.17 1.13
CA HIS A 38 -5.68 -16.55 0.80
C HIS A 38 -6.40 -15.44 0.04
N ILE A 39 -7.15 -15.83 -1.00
CA ILE A 39 -8.14 -14.95 -1.62
C ILE A 39 -9.41 -15.03 -0.77
N LEU A 40 -9.75 -13.94 -0.10
CA LEU A 40 -10.94 -13.86 0.76
C LEU A 40 -12.20 -13.54 -0.05
N ARG A 41 -12.05 -12.74 -1.11
CA ARG A 41 -13.15 -12.35 -2.00
C ARG A 41 -12.63 -12.07 -3.39
N ASP A 42 -13.36 -12.52 -4.40
CA ASP A 42 -13.11 -12.15 -5.79
C ASP A 42 -14.44 -11.97 -6.53
N HIS A 43 -14.88 -10.71 -6.70
CA HIS A 43 -16.21 -10.42 -7.24
C HIS A 43 -16.28 -9.05 -7.92
N HIS A 44 -16.84 -8.98 -9.13
CA HIS A 44 -17.05 -7.74 -9.91
C HIS A 44 -15.84 -6.78 -9.96
N GLY A 45 -14.63 -7.33 -10.14
CA GLY A 45 -13.41 -6.51 -10.21
C GLY A 45 -12.93 -5.98 -8.86
N LEU A 46 -13.47 -6.48 -7.75
CA LEU A 46 -12.95 -6.29 -6.40
C LEU A 46 -12.30 -7.60 -5.93
N LEU A 47 -11.03 -7.52 -5.56
CA LEU A 47 -10.28 -8.64 -4.99
C LEU A 47 -9.88 -8.31 -3.56
N GLU A 48 -10.18 -9.18 -2.62
CA GLU A 48 -9.66 -9.11 -1.26
C GLU A 48 -8.73 -10.31 -1.03
N VAL A 49 -7.48 -10.01 -0.67
CA VAL A 49 -6.43 -11.00 -0.45
C VAL A 49 -5.80 -10.77 0.91
N MET A 50 -5.42 -11.85 1.58
CA MET A 50 -4.75 -11.84 2.87
C MET A 50 -3.46 -12.64 2.75
N ALA A 51 -2.33 -11.98 2.96
CA ALA A 51 -1.03 -12.63 3.14
C ALA A 51 -0.69 -12.65 4.63
N PHE A 52 -0.02 -13.69 5.09
CA PHE A 52 0.37 -13.83 6.49
C PHE A 52 1.65 -14.64 6.65
N ASP A 53 2.42 -14.30 7.68
CA ASP A 53 3.61 -14.97 8.17
C ASP A 53 3.73 -14.73 9.68
N ASP A 54 4.79 -15.25 10.30
CA ASP A 54 5.03 -15.07 11.74
C ASP A 54 5.18 -13.59 12.16
N SER A 55 5.45 -12.68 11.21
CA SER A 55 5.54 -11.25 11.48
C SER A 55 4.19 -10.54 11.52
N GLY A 56 3.16 -11.14 10.91
CA GLY A 56 1.81 -10.60 10.95
C GLY A 56 0.95 -10.94 9.75
N ARG A 57 -0.12 -10.17 9.60
CA ARG A 57 -1.10 -10.31 8.51
C ARG A 57 -1.21 -9.02 7.72
N LEU A 58 -1.26 -9.14 6.40
CA LEU A 58 -1.50 -8.05 5.45
C LEU A 58 -2.75 -8.38 4.61
N THR A 59 -3.84 -7.64 4.83
CA THR A 59 -5.07 -7.76 4.05
C THR A 59 -5.20 -6.59 3.08
N LEU A 60 -5.29 -6.89 1.79
CA LEU A 60 -5.45 -5.91 0.72
C LEU A 60 -6.81 -6.03 0.06
N THR A 61 -7.43 -4.90 -0.20
CA THR A 61 -8.55 -4.79 -1.14
C THR A 61 -8.07 -4.09 -2.39
N MET A 62 -8.12 -4.79 -3.51
CA MET A 62 -7.64 -4.35 -4.82
C MET A 62 -8.81 -4.15 -5.79
N LEU A 63 -8.70 -3.13 -6.63
CA LEU A 63 -9.59 -2.86 -7.75
C LEU A 63 -8.91 -3.35 -9.02
N LEU A 64 -9.56 -4.28 -9.71
CA LEU A 64 -9.11 -4.90 -10.95
C LEU A 64 -9.82 -4.27 -12.16
N GLY A 65 -9.18 -4.30 -13.33
CA GLY A 65 -9.77 -3.82 -14.59
C GLY A 65 -10.08 -2.32 -14.60
N ARG A 66 -9.40 -1.52 -13.76
CA ARG A 66 -9.55 -0.07 -13.75
C ARG A 66 -8.57 0.57 -14.73
N PRO A 67 -8.96 1.67 -15.39
CA PRO A 67 -8.01 2.41 -16.22
C PRO A 67 -6.87 2.96 -15.38
N ALA A 68 -5.67 2.99 -15.97
CA ALA A 68 -4.50 3.57 -15.32
C ALA A 68 -4.79 5.03 -14.90
N PRO A 69 -4.44 5.42 -13.66
CA PRO A 69 -4.64 6.78 -13.21
C PRO A 69 -3.84 7.77 -14.07
N SER A 70 -4.53 8.75 -14.66
CA SER A 70 -3.89 9.86 -15.34
C SER A 70 -3.50 10.95 -14.35
N ARG A 71 -2.29 11.51 -14.47
CA ARG A 71 -1.90 12.68 -13.69
C ARG A 71 -2.77 13.88 -14.07
N PRO A 72 -3.31 14.67 -13.11
CA PRO A 72 -4.01 15.89 -13.45
C PRO A 72 -3.07 16.84 -14.19
N SER A 73 -3.48 17.26 -15.39
CA SER A 73 -2.73 18.20 -16.22
C SER A 73 -3.01 19.63 -15.74
N GLY A 74 -2.08 20.20 -14.98
CA GLY A 74 -2.07 21.63 -14.63
C GLY A 74 -2.19 21.95 -13.14
N ARG A 75 -1.25 22.81 -12.69
CA ARG A 75 -1.16 23.62 -11.45
C ARG A 75 -1.37 22.93 -10.08
N LEU A 76 -0.33 23.10 -9.25
CA LEU A 76 -0.16 22.67 -7.85
C LEU A 76 -0.54 21.21 -7.58
N VAL A 77 0.50 20.40 -7.33
CA VAL A 77 0.38 19.11 -6.66
C VAL A 77 -0.31 19.35 -5.33
N ARG A 78 -1.64 19.20 -5.29
CA ARG A 78 -2.38 19.18 -4.03
C ARG A 78 -1.82 18.01 -3.26
N SER A 79 -1.12 18.33 -2.18
CA SER A 79 -0.80 17.38 -1.12
C SER A 79 -2.05 16.52 -0.86
N ARG A 80 -1.95 15.22 -1.13
CA ARG A 80 -3.04 14.28 -0.88
C ARG A 80 -2.95 13.86 0.57
N SER A 81 -3.97 14.24 1.34
CA SER A 81 -4.10 13.80 2.71
C SER A 81 -4.74 12.40 2.74
N LEU A 82 -3.99 11.43 3.27
CA LEU A 82 -4.45 10.10 3.61
C LEU A 82 -4.77 10.04 5.12
N LYS A 83 -5.66 9.12 5.48
CA LYS A 83 -5.97 8.79 6.87
C LYS A 83 -5.43 7.41 7.17
N LEU A 84 -4.57 7.33 8.18
CA LEU A 84 -4.04 6.09 8.73
C LEU A 84 -4.75 5.82 10.06
N LEU A 85 -5.53 4.76 10.11
CA LEU A 85 -6.22 4.32 11.33
C LEU A 85 -5.38 3.28 12.04
N VAL A 86 -5.12 3.44 13.32
CA VAL A 86 -4.24 2.53 14.08
C VAL A 86 -4.90 2.03 15.35
N ASP A 87 -4.52 0.81 15.76
CA ASP A 87 -4.83 0.28 17.08
C ASP A 87 -3.56 0.35 17.94
N GLY A 88 -3.59 1.17 18.99
CA GLY A 88 -2.44 1.51 19.84
C GLY A 88 -2.21 3.03 19.95
N GLU A 89 -1.25 3.46 20.75
CA GLU A 89 -0.84 4.87 20.82
C GLU A 89 0.24 5.15 19.76
N PRO A 90 -0.06 5.93 18.70
CA PRO A 90 0.95 6.24 17.69
C PRO A 90 1.95 7.25 18.25
N ALA A 91 3.22 7.11 17.87
CA ALA A 91 4.27 8.06 18.23
C ALA A 91 4.11 9.44 17.57
N SER A 92 3.40 9.51 16.43
CA SER A 92 3.10 10.76 15.73
C SER A 92 1.66 10.79 15.24
N ALA A 93 1.02 11.96 15.36
CA ALA A 93 -0.31 12.22 14.81
C ALA A 93 -0.29 12.58 13.32
N HIS A 94 0.88 12.90 12.75
CA HIS A 94 1.02 13.38 11.38
C HIS A 94 2.34 12.95 10.74
N LEU A 95 2.31 12.51 9.49
CA LEU A 95 3.52 12.18 8.71
C LEU A 95 3.47 12.87 7.34
N SER A 96 4.62 13.35 6.88
CA SER A 96 4.82 13.86 5.51
C SER A 96 5.81 12.96 4.79
N LEU A 97 5.36 12.27 3.75
CA LEU A 97 6.15 11.32 2.98
C LEU A 97 6.40 11.85 1.57
N CYS A 98 7.62 11.67 1.07
CA CYS A 98 7.98 11.97 -0.32
C CYS A 98 8.84 10.82 -0.86
N PHE A 99 8.44 10.28 -2.02
CA PHE A 99 9.12 9.16 -2.66
C PHE A 99 9.79 9.63 -3.94
N SER A 100 11.08 9.36 -4.10
CA SER A 100 11.77 9.54 -5.37
C SER A 100 11.40 8.40 -6.33
N ALA A 101 11.61 8.59 -7.63
CA ALA A 101 11.43 7.50 -8.59
C ALA A 101 12.37 6.32 -8.27
N GLU A 102 13.59 6.62 -7.83
CA GLU A 102 14.56 5.62 -7.38
C GLU A 102 14.06 4.81 -6.18
N SER A 103 13.50 5.46 -5.15
CA SER A 103 12.99 4.74 -3.98
C SER A 103 11.78 3.87 -4.31
N VAL A 104 10.93 4.33 -5.25
CA VAL A 104 9.82 3.52 -5.80
C VAL A 104 10.37 2.28 -6.52
N HIS A 105 11.32 2.44 -7.44
CA HIS A 105 11.89 1.32 -8.17
C HIS A 105 12.62 0.33 -7.25
N ALA A 106 13.35 0.82 -6.26
CA ALA A 106 14.01 -0.02 -5.27
C ALA A 106 13.00 -0.85 -4.45
N PHE A 107 11.89 -0.23 -4.02
CA PHE A 107 10.82 -0.95 -3.34
C PHE A 107 10.25 -2.05 -4.24
N VAL A 108 9.84 -1.69 -5.46
CA VAL A 108 9.23 -2.59 -6.46
C VAL A 108 10.12 -3.79 -6.75
N GLN A 109 11.42 -3.54 -6.98
CA GLN A 109 12.41 -4.60 -7.15
C GLN A 109 12.52 -5.49 -5.91
N SER A 110 12.52 -4.90 -4.71
CA SER A 110 12.64 -5.68 -3.48
C SER A 110 11.43 -6.59 -3.23
N VAL A 111 10.24 -6.18 -3.64
CA VAL A 111 9.01 -6.97 -3.45
C VAL A 111 8.62 -7.80 -4.68
N GLY A 112 9.34 -7.67 -5.80
CA GLY A 112 9.04 -8.40 -7.02
C GLY A 112 7.72 -8.00 -7.69
N ASP A 113 7.23 -6.79 -7.42
CA ASP A 113 6.03 -6.24 -8.06
C ASP A 113 6.35 -5.91 -9.53
N THR A 114 5.55 -6.44 -10.45
CA THR A 114 5.75 -6.25 -11.90
C THR A 114 4.69 -5.36 -12.52
N ASN A 115 3.88 -4.67 -11.71
CA ASN A 115 2.84 -3.79 -12.22
C ASN A 115 3.47 -2.58 -12.94
N ALA A 116 3.18 -2.43 -14.23
CA ALA A 116 3.76 -1.40 -15.09
C ALA A 116 3.43 0.04 -14.63
N LEU A 117 2.42 0.23 -13.78
CA LEU A 117 2.11 1.51 -13.15
C LEU A 117 3.28 2.08 -12.32
N HIS A 118 4.17 1.21 -11.83
CA HIS A 118 5.32 1.58 -11.01
C HIS A 118 6.62 1.74 -11.81
N ALA A 119 6.55 1.69 -13.14
CA ALA A 119 7.69 1.87 -14.02
C ALA A 119 7.81 3.31 -14.56
N GLY A 120 8.94 3.59 -15.20
CA GLY A 120 9.20 4.84 -15.91
C GLY A 120 9.72 5.97 -15.01
N PRO A 121 9.90 7.19 -15.55
CA PRO A 121 10.59 8.28 -14.86
C PRO A 121 9.73 8.97 -13.77
N LYS A 122 8.41 8.75 -13.79
CA LYS A 122 7.45 9.33 -12.84
C LYS A 122 6.45 8.25 -12.40
N PRO A 123 6.93 7.22 -11.70
CA PRO A 123 6.11 6.06 -11.37
C PRO A 123 5.01 6.42 -10.38
N LEU A 124 3.89 5.70 -10.44
CA LEU A 124 2.89 5.69 -9.37
C LEU A 124 3.53 5.05 -8.13
N VAL A 125 3.33 5.62 -6.94
CA VAL A 125 3.89 5.09 -5.70
C VAL A 125 3.08 3.86 -5.25
N PRO A 126 3.70 2.69 -5.04
CA PRO A 126 3.01 1.52 -4.52
C PRO A 126 2.33 1.81 -3.18
N GLY A 127 1.05 1.44 -3.04
CA GLY A 127 0.33 1.63 -1.77
C GLY A 127 1.02 0.96 -0.58
N LEU A 128 1.67 -0.18 -0.82
CA LEU A 128 2.45 -0.89 0.20
C LEU A 128 3.74 -0.16 0.60
N ALA A 129 4.36 0.62 -0.30
CA ALA A 129 5.50 1.46 0.05
C ALA A 129 5.08 2.61 0.98
N ILE A 130 3.90 3.20 0.73
CA ILE A 130 3.31 4.21 1.61
C ILE A 130 3.00 3.62 2.98
N LEU A 131 2.40 2.42 3.04
CA LEU A 131 2.10 1.75 4.30
C LEU A 131 3.37 1.36 5.07
N GLU A 132 4.40 0.83 4.40
CA GLU A 132 5.68 0.51 5.01
C GLU A 132 6.33 1.74 5.68
N ALA A 133 6.45 2.83 4.92
CA ALA A 133 7.03 4.08 5.43
C ALA A 133 6.18 4.67 6.57
N ALA A 134 4.86 4.57 6.49
CA ALA A 134 3.98 4.99 7.56
C ALA A 134 4.22 4.16 8.83
N LEU A 135 4.23 2.83 8.75
CA LEU A 135 4.48 1.94 9.88
C LEU A 135 5.84 2.25 10.56
N GLN A 136 6.88 2.51 9.78
CA GLN A 136 8.20 2.90 10.30
C GLN A 136 8.15 4.24 11.07
N GLY A 137 7.25 5.15 10.68
CA GLY A 137 7.10 6.46 11.32
C GLY A 137 6.18 6.50 12.56
N ILE A 138 5.38 5.45 12.82
CA ILE A 138 4.39 5.43 13.92
C ILE A 138 4.50 4.22 14.86
N ALA A 139 5.31 3.21 14.54
CA ALA A 139 5.46 2.01 15.37
C ALA A 139 5.97 2.35 16.79
N PRO A 140 5.59 1.56 17.81
CA PRO A 140 4.85 0.29 17.73
C PRO A 140 3.32 0.45 17.72
N VAL A 141 2.64 -0.19 16.76
CA VAL A 141 1.16 -0.33 16.74
C VAL A 141 0.78 -1.78 16.50
N ARG A 142 -0.38 -2.23 16.99
CA ARG A 142 -0.85 -3.61 16.78
C ARG A 142 -1.51 -3.80 15.43
N ARG A 143 -2.10 -2.73 14.90
CA ARG A 143 -2.81 -2.73 13.63
C ARG A 143 -2.72 -1.35 12.98
N ALA A 144 -2.64 -1.32 11.66
CA ALA A 144 -2.73 -0.11 10.86
C ALA A 144 -3.60 -0.35 9.62
N GLU A 145 -4.50 0.58 9.32
CA GLU A 145 -5.37 0.56 8.14
C GLU A 145 -5.19 1.86 7.35
N LEU A 146 -4.90 1.71 6.06
CA LEU A 146 -4.77 2.81 5.11
C LEU A 146 -5.78 2.62 3.97
N ARG A 147 -6.52 3.68 3.64
CA ARG A 147 -7.44 3.71 2.49
C ARG A 147 -6.95 4.68 1.43
N PHE A 148 -6.80 4.18 0.21
CA PHE A 148 -6.30 4.96 -0.92
C PHE A 148 -7.49 5.47 -1.74
N ARG A 149 -7.64 6.79 -1.81
CA ARG A 149 -8.73 7.46 -2.56
C ARG A 149 -8.26 8.02 -3.91
N GLY A 150 -7.03 7.72 -4.32
CA GLY A 150 -6.43 8.18 -5.55
C GLY A 150 -4.96 7.79 -5.64
N ALA A 151 -4.36 8.06 -6.79
CA ALA A 151 -2.95 7.80 -7.04
C ALA A 151 -2.06 8.93 -6.52
N SER A 152 -0.90 8.56 -5.98
CA SER A 152 0.23 9.43 -5.69
C SER A 152 1.38 9.07 -6.61
N PHE A 153 2.07 10.06 -7.17
CA PHE A 153 3.21 9.84 -8.05
C PHE A 153 4.52 10.21 -7.36
N ALA A 154 5.64 9.63 -7.82
CA ALA A 154 6.96 10.01 -7.33
C ALA A 154 7.20 11.52 -7.46
N GLY A 155 7.83 12.10 -6.43
CA GLY A 155 8.05 13.54 -6.27
C GLY A 155 6.85 14.33 -5.71
N GLU A 156 5.71 13.69 -5.45
CA GLU A 156 4.59 14.31 -4.76
C GLU A 156 4.69 14.10 -3.25
N THR A 157 4.35 15.13 -2.47
CA THR A 157 4.22 15.01 -1.02
C THR A 157 2.87 14.36 -0.67
N ILE A 158 2.94 13.31 0.15
CA ILE A 158 1.80 12.57 0.69
C ILE A 158 1.72 12.88 2.18
N GLU A 159 0.63 13.51 2.60
CA GLU A 159 0.40 13.82 4.02
C GLU A 159 -0.49 12.74 4.63
N LEU A 160 -0.12 12.23 5.79
CA LEU A 160 -0.88 11.21 6.51
C LEU A 160 -1.30 11.76 7.87
N SER A 161 -2.60 11.80 8.10
CA SER A 161 -3.17 12.00 9.43
C SER A 161 -3.33 10.65 10.12
N VAL A 162 -2.72 10.49 11.29
CA VAL A 162 -2.75 9.26 12.08
C VAL A 162 -3.82 9.41 13.14
N GLN A 163 -4.76 8.46 13.18
CA GLN A 163 -5.89 8.50 14.10
C GLN A 163 -6.01 7.15 14.80
N GLN A 164 -6.22 7.18 16.11
CA GLN A 164 -6.59 5.98 16.84
C GLN A 164 -7.98 5.53 16.39
N ARG A 165 -8.12 4.23 16.18
CA ARG A 165 -9.42 3.61 15.97
C ARG A 165 -10.18 3.65 17.31
N MET A 166 -11.33 4.33 17.32
CA MET A 166 -12.26 4.30 18.46
C MET A 166 -12.97 2.96 18.54
#